data_AF-A0A1S1LIW3-F1
#
_entry.id   AF-A0A1S1LIW3-F1
#
_cell.length_a   1.000
_cell.length_b   1.000
_cell.length_c   1.000
_cell.angle_alpha   90.00
_cell.angle_beta   90.00
_cell.angle_gamma   90.00
#
_symmetry.space_group_name_H-M   'P 1'
#
loop_
_entity.id
_entity.type
_entity.pdbx_description
1 polymer ?
#
loop_
_entity_poly.entity_id
_entity_poly.type
_entity_poly.pdbx_seq_one_letter_code
_entity_poly.pdbx_strand_id
1 'polypeptide(L)'
;MTAELSSILTVPDVIAAAVTAAGWPGTVLPRKRIGGCQLYPVVQIDRQVWCERIGHAQGPEYDMSALSIWESWTVDSDPMPPASAVSIVGFVSDARPTVAVRAVAATSGLGAGLVVDTGASAPTKITMMDCDANDVGLVWAPPQHDPQHLVVGRSGPVAAARRLVLTRYFEELFFGWAVMASGAPVTWQWNRPPLSSA
;
A
#
# COMPACT_ATOMS: atom_id res chain seq x y z
N MET A 1 27.02 2.92 -7.14
CA MET A 1 25.66 2.71 -7.71
C MET A 1 24.90 1.53 -7.09
N THR A 2 25.54 0.67 -6.29
CA THR A 2 24.90 -0.51 -5.67
C THR A 2 24.19 -0.21 -4.33
N ALA A 3 24.68 0.76 -3.55
CA ALA A 3 24.09 1.09 -2.24
C ALA A 3 22.75 1.85 -2.31
N GLU A 4 22.54 2.71 -3.33
CA GLU A 4 21.26 3.40 -3.52
C GLU A 4 20.13 2.45 -3.93
N LEU A 5 20.41 1.42 -4.74
CA LEU A 5 19.41 0.44 -5.13
C LEU A 5 19.00 -0.45 -3.95
N SER A 6 19.93 -0.77 -3.05
CA SER A 6 19.62 -1.52 -1.82
C SER A 6 18.74 -0.73 -0.84
N SER A 7 18.91 0.59 -0.74
CA SER A 7 18.10 1.45 0.16
C SER A 7 16.66 1.67 -0.35
N ILE A 8 16.40 1.47 -1.65
CA ILE A 8 15.06 1.58 -2.23
C ILE A 8 14.23 0.31 -1.98
N LEU A 9 14.90 -0.82 -1.75
CA LEU A 9 14.27 -2.13 -1.59
C LEU A 9 14.08 -2.56 -0.14
N THR A 10 14.53 -1.77 0.84
CA THR A 10 14.36 -2.07 2.26
C THR A 10 13.38 -1.11 2.92
N VAL A 11 12.62 -1.64 3.87
CA VAL A 11 11.80 -0.84 4.78
C VAL A 11 12.67 -0.47 5.98
N PRO A 12 12.83 0.81 6.33
CA PRO A 12 13.52 1.16 7.56
C PRO A 12 12.78 0.61 8.78
N ASP A 13 13.52 0.05 9.75
CA ASP A 13 12.92 -0.58 10.95
C ASP A 13 11.98 0.37 11.71
N VAL A 14 12.31 1.67 11.74
CA VAL A 14 11.48 2.70 12.37
C VAL A 14 10.09 2.80 11.73
N ILE A 15 9.96 2.58 10.42
CA ILE A 15 8.68 2.61 9.71
C ILE A 15 7.86 1.37 10.07
N ALA A 16 8.48 0.18 10.08
CA ALA A 16 7.81 -1.05 10.48
C ALA A 16 7.36 -1.01 11.95
N ALA A 17 8.20 -0.49 12.84
CA ALA A 17 7.87 -0.31 14.25
C ALA A 17 6.73 0.71 14.43
N ALA A 18 6.73 1.81 13.67
CA ALA A 18 5.65 2.80 13.72
C ALA A 18 4.30 2.24 13.25
N VAL A 19 4.28 1.45 12.17
CA VAL A 19 3.06 0.76 11.70
C VAL A 19 2.53 -0.21 12.75
N THR A 20 3.44 -0.92 13.44
CA THR A 20 3.10 -1.80 14.56
C THR A 20 2.51 -1.02 15.74
N ALA A 21 3.12 0.11 16.11
CA ALA A 21 2.63 0.98 17.18
C ALA A 21 1.26 1.61 16.84
N ALA A 22 0.99 1.86 15.56
CA ALA A 22 -0.32 2.31 15.09
C ALA A 22 -1.39 1.20 15.11
N GLY A 23 -1.00 -0.06 15.36
CA GLY A 23 -1.91 -1.20 15.37
C GLY A 23 -2.43 -1.60 14.00
N TRP A 24 -1.77 -1.19 12.91
CA TRP A 24 -2.21 -1.52 11.56
C TRP A 24 -1.88 -2.99 11.23
N PRO A 25 -2.85 -3.75 10.71
CA PRO A 25 -2.56 -5.10 10.23
C PRO A 25 -1.72 -5.04 8.95
N GLY A 26 -0.89 -6.05 8.73
CA GLY A 26 -0.23 -6.28 7.44
C GLY A 26 1.27 -6.05 7.42
N THR A 27 1.79 -5.90 6.20
CA THR A 27 3.21 -5.83 5.88
C THR A 27 3.51 -4.51 5.19
N VAL A 28 4.52 -3.82 5.69
CA VAL A 28 5.04 -2.61 5.05
C VAL A 28 5.88 -3.02 3.85
N LEU A 29 5.59 -2.45 2.69
CA LEU A 29 6.42 -2.57 1.50
C LEU A 29 7.43 -1.42 1.45
N PRO A 30 8.54 -1.57 0.70
CA PRO A 30 9.50 -0.49 0.54
C PRO A 30 8.87 0.78 -0.03
N ARG A 31 9.64 1.87 -0.09
CA ARG A 31 9.12 3.17 -0.53
C ARG A 31 8.84 3.18 -2.04
N LYS A 32 7.66 3.67 -2.45
CA LYS A 32 7.26 3.85 -3.86
C LYS A 32 6.73 5.23 -4.13
N ARG A 33 6.85 5.65 -5.39
CA ARG A 33 6.14 6.81 -5.90
C ARG A 33 4.71 6.43 -6.28
N ILE A 34 3.72 7.04 -5.61
CA ILE A 34 2.28 6.87 -5.84
C ILE A 34 1.67 8.26 -5.99
N GLY A 35 1.06 8.54 -7.14
CA GLY A 35 0.48 9.88 -7.40
C GLY A 35 1.49 11.03 -7.30
N GLY A 36 2.78 10.77 -7.57
CA GLY A 36 3.87 11.74 -7.41
C GLY A 36 4.44 11.84 -5.99
N CYS A 37 3.80 11.23 -4.99
CA CYS A 37 4.24 11.22 -3.60
C CYS A 37 5.07 9.97 -3.27
N GLN A 38 6.09 10.13 -2.42
CA GLN A 38 6.88 9.01 -1.92
C GLN A 38 6.23 8.45 -0.65
N LEU A 39 5.77 7.21 -0.71
CA LEU A 39 4.98 6.55 0.34
C LEU A 39 5.48 5.12 0.57
N TYR A 40 5.31 4.61 1.78
CA TYR A 40 5.41 3.20 2.09
C TYR A 40 4.00 2.59 2.11
N PRO A 41 3.66 1.70 1.17
CA PRO A 41 2.40 0.99 1.22
C PRO A 41 2.37 0.01 2.40
N VAL A 42 1.24 -0.09 3.08
CA VAL A 42 0.95 -1.17 4.03
C VAL A 42 -0.13 -2.03 3.41
N VAL A 43 0.17 -3.32 3.24
CA VAL A 43 -0.74 -4.27 2.60
C VAL A 43 -0.97 -5.47 3.50
N GLN A 44 -2.20 -5.97 3.49
CA GLN A 44 -2.54 -7.26 4.06
C GLN A 44 -2.46 -8.32 2.97
N ILE A 45 -1.66 -9.36 3.20
CA ILE A 45 -1.49 -10.46 2.25
C ILE A 45 -2.51 -11.55 2.58
N ASP A 46 -3.37 -11.88 1.61
CA ASP A 46 -4.17 -13.10 1.68
C ASP A 46 -3.28 -14.27 1.23
N ARG A 47 -2.78 -15.04 2.21
CA ARG A 47 -1.85 -16.14 1.93
C ARG A 47 -2.49 -17.25 1.11
N GLN A 48 -3.80 -17.47 1.25
CA GLN A 48 -4.47 -18.52 0.49
C GLN A 48 -4.54 -18.11 -0.99
N VAL A 49 -5.08 -16.93 -1.28
CA VAL A 49 -5.18 -16.41 -2.66
C VAL A 49 -3.79 -16.24 -3.27
N TRP A 50 -2.81 -15.78 -2.49
CA TRP A 50 -1.42 -15.70 -2.92
C TRP A 50 -0.90 -17.07 -3.38
N CYS A 51 -0.98 -18.09 -2.52
CA CYS A 51 -0.49 -19.42 -2.85
C CYS A 51 -1.23 -20.03 -4.05
N GLU A 52 -2.55 -19.85 -4.13
CA GLU A 52 -3.36 -20.29 -5.28
C GLU A 52 -2.88 -19.64 -6.57
N ARG A 53 -2.66 -18.32 -6.57
CA ARG A 53 -2.18 -17.60 -7.75
C ARG A 53 -0.77 -18.01 -8.16
N ILE A 54 0.15 -18.13 -7.20
CA ILE A 54 1.52 -18.60 -7.48
C ILE A 54 1.48 -20.03 -8.03
N GLY A 55 0.69 -20.93 -7.42
CA GLY A 55 0.55 -22.32 -7.84
C GLY A 55 0.02 -22.49 -9.26
N HIS A 56 -0.86 -21.58 -9.70
CA HIS A 56 -1.39 -21.55 -11.06
C HIS A 56 -0.59 -20.65 -12.02
N ALA A 57 0.61 -20.18 -11.63
CA ALA A 57 1.43 -19.24 -12.41
C ALA A 57 0.68 -17.95 -12.83
N GLN A 58 -0.32 -17.56 -12.03
CA GLN A 58 -1.18 -16.41 -12.26
C GLN A 58 -0.57 -15.14 -11.65
N GLY A 59 0.20 -14.43 -12.47
CA GLY A 59 0.90 -13.22 -12.10
C GLY A 59 0.00 -12.01 -11.83
N PRO A 60 0.62 -10.91 -11.38
CA PRO A 60 -0.09 -9.64 -11.25
C PRO A 60 -0.62 -9.16 -12.60
N GLU A 61 -1.83 -8.61 -12.64
CA GLU A 61 -2.41 -8.01 -13.85
C GLU A 61 -2.29 -6.47 -13.81
N TYR A 62 -1.80 -5.89 -14.90
CA TYR A 62 -1.54 -4.44 -15.00
C TYR A 62 -2.38 -3.75 -16.08
N ASP A 63 -3.07 -4.50 -16.94
CA ASP A 63 -3.97 -3.93 -17.94
C ASP A 63 -5.25 -3.41 -17.27
N MET A 64 -5.39 -2.08 -17.25
CA MET A 64 -6.55 -1.38 -16.70
C MET A 64 -7.87 -1.82 -17.34
N SER A 65 -7.86 -2.27 -18.60
CA SER A 65 -9.06 -2.76 -19.29
C SER A 65 -9.50 -4.10 -18.72
N ALA A 66 -8.56 -5.03 -18.53
CA ALA A 66 -8.81 -6.31 -17.89
C ALA A 66 -9.30 -6.12 -16.45
N LEU A 67 -8.64 -5.25 -15.69
CA LEU A 67 -9.06 -4.92 -14.32
C LEU A 67 -10.44 -4.25 -14.27
N SER A 68 -10.78 -3.43 -15.26
CA SER A 68 -12.12 -2.83 -15.36
C SER A 68 -13.20 -3.89 -15.58
N ILE A 69 -12.90 -4.92 -16.38
CA ILE A 69 -13.79 -6.07 -16.55
C ILE A 69 -13.93 -6.84 -15.23
N TRP A 70 -12.83 -7.07 -14.52
CA TRP A 70 -12.84 -7.78 -13.24
C TRP A 70 -13.66 -7.05 -12.16
N GLU A 71 -13.49 -5.74 -12.03
CA GLU A 71 -14.24 -4.94 -11.04
C GLU A 71 -15.70 -4.71 -11.44
N SER A 72 -16.06 -5.00 -12.69
CA SER A 72 -17.45 -4.97 -13.18
C SER A 72 -18.09 -6.37 -13.21
N TRP A 73 -17.37 -7.39 -12.74
CA TRP A 73 -17.82 -8.78 -12.80
C TRP A 73 -19.08 -9.00 -11.95
N THR A 74 -19.96 -9.86 -12.44
CA THR A 74 -21.18 -10.30 -11.76
C THR A 74 -21.29 -11.82 -11.85
N VAL A 75 -22.11 -12.45 -10.99
CA VAL A 75 -22.28 -13.92 -10.96
C VAL A 75 -22.74 -14.51 -12.30
N ASP A 76 -23.41 -13.72 -13.13
CA ASP A 76 -23.87 -14.14 -14.47
C ASP A 76 -22.77 -14.04 -15.54
N SER A 77 -21.59 -13.50 -15.21
CA SER A 77 -20.44 -13.40 -16.10
C SER A 77 -19.48 -14.55 -15.80
N ASP A 78 -19.14 -15.37 -16.80
CA ASP A 78 -18.10 -16.39 -16.65
C ASP A 78 -16.89 -16.08 -17.54
N PRO A 79 -15.64 -16.33 -17.08
CA PRO A 79 -15.25 -16.88 -15.77
C PRO A 79 -15.09 -15.83 -14.66
N MET A 80 -15.18 -16.26 -13.38
CA MET A 80 -14.88 -15.42 -12.20
C MET A 80 -13.45 -14.88 -12.22
N PRO A 81 -13.23 -13.57 -12.00
CA PRO A 81 -11.89 -13.00 -11.98
C PRO A 81 -11.11 -13.48 -10.76
N PRO A 82 -9.77 -13.45 -10.83
CA PRO A 82 -8.92 -13.81 -9.70
C PRO A 82 -9.17 -12.90 -8.51
N ALA A 83 -9.18 -13.45 -7.30
CA ALA A 83 -9.20 -12.63 -6.08
C ALA A 83 -7.89 -11.83 -5.95
N SER A 84 -7.94 -10.70 -5.24
CA SER A 84 -6.76 -9.91 -4.91
C SER A 84 -5.91 -10.68 -3.90
N ALA A 85 -4.64 -10.96 -4.22
CA ALA A 85 -3.71 -11.61 -3.27
C ALA A 85 -3.27 -10.67 -2.15
N VAL A 86 -3.46 -9.35 -2.33
CA VAL A 86 -3.16 -8.34 -1.33
C VAL A 86 -4.30 -7.32 -1.26
N SER A 87 -4.55 -6.80 -0.07
CA SER A 87 -5.47 -5.68 0.17
C SER A 87 -4.70 -4.49 0.73
N ILE A 88 -5.03 -3.28 0.30
CA ILE A 88 -4.39 -2.06 0.79
C ILE A 88 -4.96 -1.72 2.17
N VAL A 89 -4.09 -1.62 3.17
CA VAL A 89 -4.44 -1.14 4.51
C VAL A 89 -4.29 0.38 4.56
N GLY A 90 -3.16 0.89 4.06
CA GLY A 90 -2.91 2.31 4.01
C GLY A 90 -1.53 2.66 3.49
N PHE A 91 -1.15 3.91 3.73
CA PHE A 91 0.12 4.48 3.28
C PHE A 91 0.79 5.25 4.39
N VAL A 92 2.11 5.09 4.50
CA VAL A 92 2.94 5.80 5.46
C VAL A 92 3.83 6.81 4.75
N SER A 93 3.98 7.99 5.34
CA SER A 93 4.97 8.98 4.93
C SER A 93 5.80 9.43 6.13
N ASP A 94 7.11 9.49 5.95
CA ASP A 94 8.09 10.04 6.89
C ASP A 94 8.66 11.39 6.40
N ALA A 95 7.99 12.02 5.44
CA ALA A 95 8.34 13.36 5.01
C ALA A 95 8.07 14.40 6.11
N ARG A 96 8.48 15.66 5.88
CA ARG A 96 8.12 16.77 6.77
C ARG A 96 6.60 16.80 7.00
N PRO A 97 6.09 17.06 8.21
CA PRO A 97 4.69 16.78 8.56
C PRO A 97 3.64 17.33 7.57
N THR A 98 3.74 18.60 7.17
CA THR A 98 2.80 19.21 6.20
C THR A 98 2.84 18.51 4.83
N VAL A 99 4.00 18.04 4.39
CA VAL A 99 4.16 17.29 3.13
C VAL A 99 3.64 15.87 3.30
N ALA A 100 3.93 15.23 4.44
CA ALA A 100 3.50 13.88 4.77
C ALA A 100 1.97 13.77 4.84
N VAL A 101 1.30 14.68 5.56
CA VAL A 101 -0.18 14.74 5.64
C VAL A 101 -0.79 14.88 4.25
N ARG A 102 -0.29 15.80 3.42
CA ARG A 102 -0.77 15.98 2.04
C ARG A 102 -0.57 14.72 1.20
N ALA A 103 0.59 14.08 1.32
CA ALA A 103 0.93 12.89 0.57
C ALA A 103 -0.02 11.72 0.88
N VAL A 104 -0.30 11.46 2.16
CA VAL A 104 -1.22 10.38 2.56
C VAL A 104 -2.70 10.77 2.39
N ALA A 105 -3.04 12.05 2.44
CA ALA A 105 -4.38 12.52 2.10
C ALA A 105 -4.72 12.32 0.62
N ALA A 106 -3.73 12.46 -0.27
CA ALA A 106 -3.89 12.21 -1.70
C ALA A 106 -4.23 10.74 -2.03
N THR A 107 -3.94 9.80 -1.13
CA THR A 107 -4.27 8.37 -1.28
C THR A 107 -5.46 7.93 -0.42
N SER A 108 -6.22 8.87 0.13
CA SER A 108 -7.32 8.62 1.07
C SER A 108 -8.46 7.77 0.52
N GLY A 109 -8.65 7.74 -0.80
CA GLY A 109 -9.61 6.84 -1.46
C GLY A 109 -9.16 5.37 -1.54
N LEU A 110 -7.87 5.09 -1.28
CA LEU A 110 -7.29 3.75 -1.40
C LEU A 110 -7.07 3.08 -0.03
N GLY A 111 -6.88 3.86 1.04
CA GLY A 111 -6.61 3.32 2.37
C GLY A 111 -6.38 4.40 3.44
N ALA A 112 -5.95 3.95 4.63
CA ALA A 112 -5.60 4.82 5.73
C ALA A 112 -4.31 5.62 5.45
N GLY A 113 -4.12 6.72 6.18
CA GLY A 113 -2.90 7.53 6.13
C GLY A 113 -2.18 7.57 7.47
N LEU A 114 -0.86 7.41 7.47
CA LEU A 114 -0.01 7.50 8.65
C LEU A 114 1.19 8.40 8.38
N VAL A 115 1.43 9.35 9.28
CA VAL A 115 2.67 10.14 9.32
C VAL A 115 3.58 9.55 10.39
N VAL A 116 4.85 9.38 10.05
CA VAL A 116 5.90 8.98 10.99
C VAL A 116 6.87 10.14 11.16
N ASP A 117 6.86 10.78 12.33
CA ASP A 117 7.80 11.82 12.69
C ASP A 117 8.99 11.20 13.43
N THR A 118 10.19 11.25 12.82
CA THR A 118 11.43 10.71 13.40
C THR A 118 12.27 11.76 14.10
N GLY A 119 11.72 12.97 14.29
CA GLY A 119 12.39 14.07 14.97
C GLY A 119 12.72 13.75 16.43
N ALA A 120 13.84 14.28 16.92
CA ALA A 120 14.24 14.10 18.33
C ALA A 120 13.30 14.79 19.33
N SER A 121 12.58 15.82 18.88
CA SER A 121 11.55 16.51 19.66
C SER A 121 10.17 16.01 19.28
N ALA A 122 9.25 15.97 20.24
CA ALA A 122 7.87 15.60 20.00
C ALA A 122 7.21 16.53 18.96
N PRO A 123 6.30 16.02 18.12
CA PRO A 123 5.53 16.82 17.19
C PRO A 123 4.78 17.95 17.89
N THR A 124 4.68 19.10 17.22
CA THR A 124 3.96 20.25 17.78
C THR A 124 2.46 19.98 17.88
N LYS A 125 1.76 20.74 18.74
CA LYS A 125 0.29 20.70 18.81
C LYS A 125 -0.38 21.01 17.47
N ILE A 126 0.20 21.91 16.68
CA ILE A 126 -0.31 22.25 15.34
C ILE A 126 -0.21 21.03 14.42
N THR A 127 0.93 20.32 14.43
CA THR A 127 1.10 19.08 13.68
C THR A 127 0.07 18.02 14.05
N MET A 128 -0.19 17.84 15.35
CA MET A 128 -1.18 16.88 15.84
C MET A 128 -2.59 17.27 15.40
N MET A 129 -2.96 18.55 15.51
CA MET A 129 -4.25 19.07 15.05
C MET A 129 -4.42 18.91 13.53
N ASP A 130 -3.37 19.16 12.74
CA ASP A 130 -3.42 18.98 11.29
C ASP A 130 -3.65 17.50 10.91
N CYS A 131 -3.04 16.56 11.63
CA CYS A 131 -3.26 15.13 11.40
C CYS A 131 -4.70 14.72 11.75
N ASP A 132 -5.17 15.14 12.93
CA ASP A 132 -6.52 14.88 13.42
C ASP A 132 -7.59 15.43 12.46
N ALA A 133 -7.45 16.69 12.03
CA ALA A 133 -8.39 17.33 11.10
C ALA A 133 -8.46 16.68 9.71
N ASN A 134 -7.48 15.85 9.34
CA ASN A 134 -7.44 15.13 8.07
C ASN A 134 -7.71 13.62 8.21
N ASP A 135 -8.10 13.16 9.40
CA ASP A 135 -8.22 11.74 9.78
C ASP A 135 -6.94 10.93 9.48
N VAL A 136 -5.77 11.55 9.66
CA VAL A 136 -4.45 10.95 9.40
C VAL A 136 -3.82 10.57 10.74
N GLY A 137 -3.33 9.34 10.84
CA GLY A 137 -2.62 8.89 12.04
C GLY A 137 -1.26 9.56 12.16
N LEU A 138 -0.78 9.75 13.38
CA LEU A 138 0.57 10.26 13.66
C LEU A 138 1.26 9.36 14.68
N VAL A 139 2.41 8.82 14.29
CA VAL A 139 3.34 8.16 15.18
C VAL A 139 4.60 8.99 15.28
N TRP A 140 5.03 9.26 16.52
CA TRP A 140 6.32 9.85 16.80
C TRP A 140 7.30 8.73 17.15
N ALA A 141 8.39 8.63 16.41
CA ALA A 141 9.39 7.57 16.54
C ALA A 141 10.80 8.19 16.66
N PRO A 142 11.13 8.80 17.81
CA PRO A 142 12.43 9.43 18.02
C PRO A 142 13.54 8.36 18.06
N PRO A 143 14.81 8.68 17.74
CA PRO A 143 15.87 7.68 17.58
C PRO A 143 16.21 6.83 18.83
N GLN A 144 15.80 7.26 20.02
CA GLN A 144 16.20 6.67 21.31
C GLN A 144 15.04 6.11 22.13
N HIS A 145 13.80 6.20 21.63
CA HIS A 145 12.63 5.71 22.35
C HIS A 145 11.71 4.92 21.43
N ASP A 146 10.89 4.08 22.05
CA ASP A 146 9.88 3.32 21.33
C ASP A 146 8.88 4.27 20.64
N PRO A 147 8.39 3.90 19.44
CA PRO A 147 7.39 4.69 18.73
C PRO A 147 6.11 4.89 19.56
N GLN A 148 5.61 6.12 19.59
CA GLN A 148 4.41 6.53 20.30
C GLN A 148 3.31 6.92 19.31
N HIS A 149 2.15 6.29 19.41
CA HIS A 149 0.97 6.65 18.62
C HIS A 149 0.28 7.85 19.25
N LEU A 150 0.43 9.03 18.64
CA LEU A 150 -0.02 10.31 19.20
C LEU A 150 -1.41 10.72 18.71
N VAL A 151 -1.73 10.43 17.44
CA VAL A 151 -3.03 10.73 16.83
C VAL A 151 -3.54 9.49 16.15
N VAL A 152 -4.74 9.05 16.52
CA VAL A 152 -5.43 7.93 15.87
C VAL A 152 -6.10 8.45 14.61
N GLY A 153 -5.69 7.94 13.45
CA GLY A 153 -6.34 8.22 12.17
C GLY A 153 -7.43 7.22 11.83
N ARG A 154 -7.98 7.33 10.62
CA ARG A 154 -8.90 6.32 10.08
C ARG A 154 -8.22 4.96 9.89
N SER A 155 -9.01 3.89 9.95
CA SER A 155 -8.54 2.50 9.78
C SER A 155 -8.63 1.97 8.34
N GLY A 156 -9.04 2.80 7.38
CA GLY A 156 -9.22 2.40 5.98
C GLY A 156 -9.42 3.61 5.06
N PRO A 157 -9.99 3.42 3.85
CA PRO A 157 -10.36 4.52 2.97
C PRO A 157 -11.34 5.49 3.63
N VAL A 158 -11.42 6.72 3.11
CA VAL A 158 -12.46 7.68 3.53
C VAL A 158 -13.86 7.11 3.31
N ALA A 159 -14.82 7.46 4.17
CA ALA A 159 -16.15 6.83 4.19
C ALA A 159 -16.91 6.90 2.86
N ALA A 160 -16.67 7.94 2.05
CA ALA A 160 -17.29 8.09 0.73
C ALA A 160 -16.56 7.34 -0.40
N ALA A 161 -15.39 6.77 -0.13
CA ALA A 161 -14.62 6.03 -1.12
C ALA A 161 -15.38 4.76 -1.52
N ARG A 162 -15.41 4.52 -2.83
CA ARG A 162 -15.86 3.25 -3.41
C ARG A 162 -14.64 2.52 -3.94
N ARG A 163 -14.75 1.19 -3.99
CA ARG A 163 -13.76 0.38 -4.70
C ARG A 163 -13.79 0.77 -6.19
N LEU A 164 -12.63 1.05 -6.76
CA LEU A 164 -12.46 1.43 -8.16
C LEU A 164 -11.44 0.49 -8.83
N VAL A 165 -11.42 0.50 -10.16
CA VAL A 165 -10.37 -0.16 -10.97
C VAL A 165 -8.97 0.25 -10.52
N LEU A 166 -8.81 1.52 -10.09
CA LEU A 166 -7.55 2.01 -9.57
C LEU A 166 -7.13 1.32 -8.26
N THR A 167 -8.07 0.99 -7.37
CA THR A 167 -7.80 0.22 -6.15
C THR A 167 -7.24 -1.15 -6.52
N ARG A 168 -7.90 -1.85 -7.45
CA ARG A 168 -7.44 -3.15 -7.93
C ARG A 168 -6.07 -3.06 -8.60
N TYR A 169 -5.85 -2.04 -9.41
CA TYR A 169 -4.55 -1.81 -10.04
C TYR A 169 -3.42 -1.68 -9.02
N PHE A 170 -3.62 -0.90 -7.94
CA PHE A 170 -2.60 -0.79 -6.89
C PHE A 170 -2.43 -2.08 -6.09
N GLU A 171 -3.49 -2.84 -5.84
CA GLU A 171 -3.39 -4.17 -5.23
C GLU A 171 -2.54 -5.11 -6.11
N GLU A 172 -2.79 -5.18 -7.41
CA GLU A 172 -1.99 -5.98 -8.34
C GLU A 172 -0.54 -5.49 -8.44
N LEU A 173 -0.34 -4.17 -8.44
CA LEU A 173 0.99 -3.55 -8.39
C LEU A 173 1.77 -3.94 -7.13
N PHE A 174 1.11 -3.97 -5.97
CA PHE A 174 1.72 -4.36 -4.70
C PHE A 174 1.89 -5.87 -4.58
N PHE A 175 1.00 -6.67 -5.17
CA PHE A 175 1.19 -8.11 -5.30
C PHE A 175 2.47 -8.41 -6.08
N GLY A 176 2.60 -7.86 -7.28
CA GLY A 176 3.81 -8.04 -8.09
C GLY A 176 5.07 -7.57 -7.38
N TRP A 177 4.97 -6.45 -6.64
CA TRP A 177 6.11 -5.96 -5.88
C TRP A 177 6.49 -6.86 -4.71
N ALA A 178 5.51 -7.34 -3.93
CA ALA A 178 5.76 -8.23 -2.82
C ALA A 178 6.39 -9.56 -3.30
N VAL A 179 5.97 -10.09 -4.46
CA VAL A 179 6.58 -11.31 -5.04
C VAL A 179 8.05 -11.08 -5.39
N MET A 180 8.36 -9.93 -6.00
CA MET A 180 9.75 -9.58 -6.32
C MET A 180 10.60 -9.41 -5.06
N ALA A 181 10.04 -8.79 -4.01
CA ALA A 181 10.72 -8.58 -2.75
C ALA A 181 10.95 -9.88 -1.96
N SER A 182 10.08 -10.88 -2.11
CA SER A 182 10.24 -12.18 -1.44
C SER A 182 11.30 -13.08 -2.10
N GLY A 183 11.86 -12.68 -3.25
CA GLY A 183 12.86 -13.48 -3.99
C GLY A 183 12.32 -14.81 -4.54
N ALA A 184 11.00 -14.92 -4.70
CA ALA A 184 10.40 -16.14 -5.22
C ALA A 184 10.71 -16.27 -6.73
N PRO A 185 11.28 -17.41 -7.19
CA PRO A 185 11.47 -17.65 -8.61
C PRO A 185 10.11 -17.93 -9.23
N VAL A 186 9.54 -16.96 -9.96
CA VAL A 186 8.23 -17.13 -10.59
C VAL A 186 8.27 -16.76 -12.07
N THR A 187 7.93 -17.73 -12.92
CA THR A 187 7.68 -17.54 -14.35
C THR A 187 6.18 -17.38 -14.56
N TRP A 188 5.75 -16.17 -14.93
CA TRP A 188 4.34 -15.86 -15.14
C TRP A 188 3.87 -16.31 -16.52
N GLN A 189 2.71 -16.96 -16.58
CA GLN A 189 2.01 -17.16 -17.85
C GLN A 189 1.14 -15.94 -18.12
N TRP A 190 1.64 -15.01 -18.94
CA TRP A 190 0.82 -13.90 -19.42
C TRP A 190 -0.15 -14.42 -20.47
N ASN A 191 -1.39 -14.71 -20.06
CA ASN A 191 -2.48 -14.95 -21.01
C ASN A 191 -2.84 -13.61 -21.67
N ARG A 192 -2.11 -13.21 -22.71
CA ARG A 192 -2.65 -12.22 -23.65
C ARG A 192 -3.87 -12.88 -24.31
N PRO A 193 -5.05 -12.25 -24.32
CA PRO A 193 -6.11 -12.71 -25.21
C PRO A 193 -5.55 -12.74 -26.65
N PRO A 194 -5.90 -13.73 -27.47
CA PRO A 194 -5.49 -13.73 -28.87
C PRO A 194 -5.94 -12.40 -29.47
N LEU A 195 -4.99 -11.66 -30.05
CA LEU A 195 -5.32 -10.51 -30.90
C LEU A 195 -6.24 -11.06 -31.98
N SER A 196 -7.53 -10.80 -31.86
CA SER A 196 -8.48 -11.03 -32.95
C SER A 196 -8.02 -10.13 -34.09
N SER A 197 -7.39 -10.75 -35.08
CA SER A 197 -7.05 -10.15 -36.37
C SER A 197 -8.32 -9.53 -36.95
N ALA A 198 -8.35 -8.20 -37.01
CA ALA A 198 -9.24 -7.45 -37.90
C ALA A 198 -8.69 -7.48 -39.33
#